data_AF-A0A662Y0M1-F1
#
_entry.id   AF-A0A662Y0M1-F1
#
_cell.length_a   1.000
_cell.length_b   1.000
_cell.length_c   1.000
_cell.angle_alpha   90.00
_cell.angle_beta   90.00
_cell.angle_gamma   90.00
#
_symmetry.space_group_name_H-M   'P 1'
#
loop_
_entity.id
_entity.type
_entity.pdbx_description
1 polymer ?
#
loop_
_entity_poly.entity_id
_entity_poly.type
_entity_poly.pdbx_seq_one_letter_code
_entity_poly.pdbx_strand_id
1 'polypeptide(L)'
;MDASDRGLCALFPARPEYLQVEFTVDEQAQIRAFDRQGTSAFGINLRELLSATFASIVRGPGWARPGSRHHPHVRFWIDNRSAVAWTNKQRSRNPGAQMLLRLQCLLEAKYDFFTSAAHIPGAENIMADAGSRVWQSPSLATTFTNLSCVDANAAQLGAFAVYMWQWGMNHRGRGKTYSTVCAKLSAVRWYHRSNLGYDPGVNAGHALQLKGIRRFTPPALKQQPITVAILRSVRTRLNLSQPRSQLRWGGLLLAYFFLLRRSEYLHLGRRHHAYVLYLGNVSFHDAGGNPCSPRKVKIVGVALHGAKNNQF
;
A
#
# COMPACT_ATOMS: atom_id res chain seq x y z
N MET A 1 13.10 -11.20 11.15
CA MET A 1 13.63 -11.80 12.39
C MET A 1 13.85 -10.65 13.35
N ASP A 2 13.79 -10.92 14.64
CA ASP A 2 13.94 -9.89 15.67
C ASP A 2 14.46 -10.47 16.99
N ALA A 3 14.94 -9.59 17.86
CA ALA A 3 15.27 -9.89 19.24
C ALA A 3 14.81 -8.76 20.18
N SER A 4 14.34 -9.15 21.36
CA SER A 4 14.00 -8.23 22.45
C SER A 4 14.68 -8.67 23.75
N ASP A 5 14.50 -7.91 24.83
CA ASP A 5 15.01 -8.27 26.16
C ASP A 5 14.34 -9.51 26.77
N ARG A 6 13.28 -10.01 26.14
CA ARG A 6 12.57 -11.21 26.56
C ARG A 6 12.87 -12.43 25.73
N GLY A 7 13.20 -12.26 24.46
CA GLY A 7 13.43 -13.41 23.60
C GLY A 7 13.75 -13.06 22.16
N LEU A 8 13.71 -14.09 21.34
CA LEU A 8 14.07 -14.07 19.92
C LEU A 8 12.89 -14.55 19.09
N CYS A 9 12.77 -14.03 17.87
CA CYS A 9 11.79 -14.54 16.91
C CYS A 9 12.34 -14.58 15.48
N ALA A 10 12.13 -15.71 14.82
CA ALA A 10 12.35 -15.87 13.39
C ALA A 10 11.09 -16.44 12.73
N LEU A 11 10.57 -15.71 11.75
CA LEU A 11 9.43 -16.13 10.94
C LEU A 11 9.92 -16.72 9.63
N PHE A 12 9.25 -17.75 9.13
CA PHE A 12 9.47 -18.26 7.79
C PHE A 12 8.18 -18.20 6.96
N PRO A 13 7.77 -17.04 6.43
CA PRO A 13 6.42 -16.88 5.83
C PRO A 13 6.09 -17.87 4.70
N ALA A 14 7.10 -18.37 3.97
CA ALA A 14 6.90 -19.30 2.87
C ALA A 14 6.48 -20.71 3.30
N ARG A 15 6.76 -21.11 4.54
CA ARG A 15 6.25 -22.34 5.16
C ARG A 15 5.72 -21.93 6.52
N PRO A 16 4.41 -21.97 6.80
CA PRO A 16 3.75 -21.33 7.97
C PRO A 16 4.31 -21.81 9.32
N GLU A 17 5.52 -21.36 9.62
CA GLU A 17 6.44 -21.86 10.62
C GLU A 17 7.16 -20.66 11.20
N TYR A 18 7.48 -20.77 12.48
CA TYR A 18 8.25 -19.78 13.20
C TYR A 18 9.19 -20.48 14.18
N LEU A 19 10.08 -19.70 14.74
CA LEU A 19 10.93 -20.04 15.87
C LEU A 19 10.82 -18.93 16.90
N GLN A 20 10.62 -19.32 18.15
CA GLN A 20 10.59 -18.44 19.30
C GLN A 20 11.47 -19.05 20.40
N VAL A 21 12.26 -18.21 21.05
CA VAL A 21 13.10 -18.59 22.17
C VAL A 21 12.93 -17.54 23.26
N GLU A 22 12.45 -17.92 24.43
CA GLU A 22 12.44 -17.04 25.60
C GLU A 22 13.81 -17.09 26.27
N PHE A 23 14.34 -15.94 26.66
CA PHE A 23 15.59 -15.89 27.41
C PHE A 23 15.38 -16.34 28.85
N THR A 24 16.32 -17.15 29.33
CA THR A 24 16.41 -17.57 30.73
C THR A 24 16.65 -16.38 31.66
N VAL A 25 16.45 -16.60 32.97
CA VAL A 25 16.68 -15.56 33.99
C VAL A 25 18.14 -15.06 33.97
N ASP A 26 19.09 -15.96 33.73
CA ASP A 26 20.52 -15.64 33.67
C ASP A 26 20.86 -14.81 32.43
N GLU A 27 20.34 -15.18 31.25
CA GLU A 27 20.50 -14.40 30.03
C GLU A 27 19.87 -13.01 30.19
N GLN A 28 18.68 -12.91 30.79
CA GLN A 28 18.05 -11.62 31.09
C GLN A 28 18.89 -10.78 32.07
N ALA A 29 19.60 -11.41 33.02
CA ALA A 29 20.53 -10.71 33.90
C ALA A 29 21.74 -10.17 33.13
N GLN A 30 22.27 -10.93 32.16
CA GLN A 30 23.36 -10.48 31.28
C GLN A 30 22.93 -9.31 30.37
N ILE A 31 21.69 -9.31 29.88
CA ILE A 31 21.09 -8.20 29.13
C ILE A 31 21.06 -6.95 30.02
N ARG A 32 20.50 -7.05 31.23
CA ARG A 32 20.45 -5.93 32.18
C ARG A 32 21.84 -5.39 32.55
N ALA A 33 22.84 -6.26 32.66
CA ALA A 33 24.22 -5.85 32.90
C ALA A 33 24.83 -5.10 31.71
N PHE A 34 24.55 -5.56 30.48
CA PHE A 34 24.92 -4.85 29.25
C PHE A 34 24.35 -3.43 29.23
N ASP A 35 23.04 -3.30 29.44
CA ASP A 35 22.34 -2.02 29.28
C ASP A 35 22.75 -1.00 30.35
N ARG A 36 23.07 -1.46 31.58
CA ARG A 36 23.45 -0.57 32.69
C ARG A 36 24.92 -0.17 32.67
N GLN A 37 25.81 -1.09 32.31
CA GLN A 37 27.26 -0.94 32.56
C GLN A 37 28.12 -1.17 31.32
N GLY A 38 27.56 -1.69 30.22
CA GLY A 38 28.31 -2.03 29.01
C GLY A 38 29.32 -3.17 29.18
N THR A 39 29.27 -3.89 30.30
CA THR A 39 30.27 -4.89 30.71
C THR A 39 30.06 -6.26 30.06
N SER A 40 28.84 -6.56 29.62
CA SER A 40 28.49 -7.82 28.95
C SER A 40 28.76 -7.75 27.44
N ALA A 41 28.91 -8.90 26.78
CA ALA A 41 28.91 -8.96 25.31
C ALA A 41 27.50 -9.19 24.73
N PHE A 42 26.49 -9.37 25.58
CA PHE A 42 25.15 -9.84 25.21
C PHE A 42 24.19 -8.72 24.78
N GLY A 43 24.68 -7.82 23.94
CA GLY A 43 23.91 -6.69 23.42
C GLY A 43 22.93 -7.05 22.29
N ILE A 44 22.07 -6.11 21.92
CA ILE A 44 21.01 -6.30 20.92
C ILE A 44 21.54 -6.82 19.56
N ASN A 45 22.67 -6.29 19.09
CA ASN A 45 23.30 -6.73 17.83
C ASN A 45 23.67 -8.22 17.85
N LEU A 46 24.12 -8.74 19.01
CA LEU A 46 24.44 -10.15 19.17
C LEU A 46 23.17 -11.00 19.19
N ARG A 47 22.14 -10.55 19.90
CA ARG A 47 20.87 -11.26 20.03
C ARG A 47 20.13 -11.39 18.70
N GLU A 48 20.17 -10.37 17.84
CA GLU A 48 19.59 -10.49 16.50
C GLU A 48 20.37 -11.42 15.57
N LEU A 49 21.70 -11.46 15.72
CA LEU A 49 22.52 -12.48 15.04
C LEU A 49 22.18 -13.89 15.56
N LEU A 50 21.92 -14.03 16.87
CA LEU A 50 21.53 -15.28 17.51
C LEU A 50 20.22 -15.82 16.92
N SER A 51 19.24 -14.97 16.61
CA SER A 51 18.02 -15.36 15.88
C SER A 51 18.33 -16.03 14.54
N ALA A 52 19.29 -15.50 13.76
CA ALA A 52 19.70 -16.06 12.48
C ALA A 52 20.41 -17.42 12.63
N THR A 53 21.28 -17.54 13.63
CA THR A 53 21.99 -18.80 13.93
C THR A 53 21.02 -19.87 14.40
N PHE A 54 20.09 -19.56 15.31
CA PHE A 54 19.08 -20.52 15.76
C PHE A 54 18.16 -20.97 14.64
N ALA A 55 17.71 -20.05 13.77
CA ALA A 55 16.95 -20.42 12.58
C ALA A 55 17.71 -21.43 11.72
N SER A 56 19.03 -21.23 11.56
CA SER A 56 19.90 -22.13 10.81
C SER A 56 20.12 -23.50 11.47
N ILE A 57 20.22 -23.55 12.79
CA ILE A 57 20.33 -24.81 13.55
C ILE A 57 19.04 -25.63 13.36
N VAL A 58 17.89 -25.00 13.57
CA VAL A 58 16.59 -25.69 13.57
C VAL A 58 16.17 -26.09 12.15
N ARG A 59 16.43 -25.24 11.15
CA ARG A 59 15.88 -25.40 9.80
C ARG A 59 16.92 -25.79 8.75
N GLY A 60 18.22 -25.66 9.03
CA GLY A 60 19.31 -26.04 8.13
C GLY A 60 19.13 -27.41 7.47
N PRO A 61 18.84 -28.48 8.23
CA PRO A 61 18.58 -29.81 7.65
C PRO A 61 17.45 -29.84 6.61
N GLY A 62 16.41 -29.01 6.78
CA GLY A 62 15.24 -28.96 5.91
C GLY A 62 15.33 -27.94 4.76
N TRP A 63 16.41 -27.15 4.72
CA TRP A 63 16.75 -26.29 3.59
C TRP A 63 17.55 -27.03 2.53
N ALA A 64 18.39 -27.98 2.97
CA ALA A 64 19.15 -28.86 2.10
C ALA A 64 18.25 -29.51 1.04
N ARG A 65 18.74 -29.55 -0.21
CA ARG A 65 18.06 -30.22 -1.32
C ARG A 65 18.96 -31.32 -1.88
N PRO A 66 18.93 -32.53 -1.31
CA PRO A 66 19.76 -33.63 -1.77
C PRO A 66 19.56 -33.86 -3.28
N GLY A 67 20.67 -33.87 -4.04
CA GLY A 67 20.64 -34.10 -5.49
C GLY A 67 20.36 -32.87 -6.37
N SER A 68 20.19 -31.68 -5.80
CA SER A 68 20.11 -30.44 -6.60
C SER A 68 21.50 -29.94 -6.98
N ARG A 69 21.68 -29.47 -8.22
CA ARG A 69 22.89 -28.73 -8.64
C ARG A 69 22.96 -27.31 -8.07
N HIS A 70 21.92 -26.85 -7.39
CA HIS A 70 21.83 -25.50 -6.85
C HIS A 70 21.79 -25.53 -5.33
N HIS A 71 22.78 -24.91 -4.71
CA HIS A 71 22.80 -24.67 -3.27
C HIS A 71 21.69 -23.69 -2.89
N PRO A 72 20.79 -24.04 -1.96
CA PRO A 72 19.77 -23.14 -1.46
C PRO A 72 20.40 -21.86 -0.88
N HIS A 73 19.88 -20.72 -1.32
CA HIS A 73 20.24 -19.43 -0.74
C HIS A 73 19.16 -18.97 0.23
N VAL A 74 19.53 -18.81 1.51
CA VAL A 74 18.64 -18.37 2.58
C VAL A 74 18.94 -16.91 2.89
N ARG A 75 17.94 -16.05 2.75
CA ARG A 75 18.08 -14.63 3.07
C ARG A 75 17.39 -14.31 4.40
N PHE A 76 18.18 -13.80 5.34
CA PHE A 76 17.75 -13.27 6.61
C PHE A 76 17.28 -11.82 6.47
N TRP A 77 16.07 -11.55 6.93
CA TRP A 77 15.54 -10.18 7.05
C TRP A 77 15.65 -9.75 8.50
N ILE A 78 16.46 -8.72 8.75
CA ILE A 78 16.86 -8.26 10.08
C ILE A 78 16.73 -6.73 10.09
N ASP A 79 16.19 -6.14 11.15
CA ASP A 79 16.04 -4.69 11.25
C ASP A 79 17.26 -3.97 11.83
N ASN A 80 18.17 -4.69 12.47
CA ASN A 80 19.46 -4.14 12.88
C ASN A 80 20.53 -4.21 11.80
N ARG A 81 20.96 -3.03 11.37
CA ARG A 81 22.03 -2.86 10.37
C ARG A 81 23.37 -3.45 10.81
N SER A 82 23.68 -3.46 12.10
CA SER A 82 24.93 -4.04 12.60
C SER A 82 24.90 -5.56 12.47
N ALA A 83 23.79 -6.20 12.85
CA ALA A 83 23.61 -7.64 12.66
C ALA A 83 23.65 -8.01 11.17
N VAL A 84 22.97 -7.25 10.30
CA VAL A 84 23.06 -7.43 8.83
C VAL A 84 24.53 -7.35 8.34
N ALA A 85 25.27 -6.33 8.81
CA ALA A 85 26.66 -6.16 8.43
C ALA A 85 27.56 -7.29 8.94
N TRP A 86 27.32 -7.80 10.15
CA TRP A 86 28.08 -8.91 10.74
C TRP A 86 27.85 -10.21 9.98
N THR A 87 26.59 -10.53 9.64
CA THR A 87 26.24 -11.71 8.84
C THR A 87 26.90 -11.65 7.46
N ASN A 88 26.75 -10.54 6.74
CA ASN A 88 27.29 -10.45 5.38
C ASN A 88 28.83 -10.37 5.32
N LYS A 89 29.47 -9.73 6.31
CA LYS A 89 30.94 -9.61 6.35
C LYS A 89 31.61 -10.77 7.07
N GLN A 90 30.84 -11.65 7.71
CA GLN A 90 31.32 -12.77 8.53
C GLN A 90 32.38 -12.34 9.56
N ARG A 91 32.21 -11.16 10.17
CA ARG A 91 33.16 -10.62 11.15
C ARG A 91 32.52 -9.71 12.20
N SER A 92 33.01 -9.80 13.42
CA SER A 92 32.66 -8.90 14.53
C SER A 92 33.82 -8.80 15.54
N ARG A 93 33.86 -7.71 16.32
CA ARG A 93 34.74 -7.57 17.49
C ARG A 93 34.16 -8.22 18.74
N ASN A 94 32.88 -8.56 18.73
CA ASN A 94 32.21 -9.23 19.83
C ASN A 94 32.56 -10.73 19.84
N PRO A 95 33.14 -11.28 20.93
CA PRO A 95 33.54 -12.69 20.99
C PRO A 95 32.38 -13.68 20.78
N GLY A 96 31.21 -13.39 21.35
CA GLY A 96 30.00 -14.19 21.15
C GLY A 96 29.57 -14.19 19.70
N ALA A 97 29.61 -13.03 19.03
CA ALA A 97 29.25 -12.93 17.62
C ALA A 97 30.22 -13.72 16.73
N GLN A 98 31.52 -13.72 17.04
CA GLN A 98 32.49 -14.53 16.31
C GLN A 98 32.19 -16.03 16.43
N MET A 99 31.79 -16.50 17.62
CA MET A 99 31.36 -17.88 17.80
C MET A 99 30.13 -18.21 16.94
N LEU A 100 29.11 -17.34 16.96
CA LEU A 100 27.90 -17.53 16.17
C LEU A 100 28.17 -17.54 14.66
N LEU A 101 29.06 -16.67 14.16
CA LEU A 101 29.44 -16.62 12.75
C LEU A 101 30.22 -17.87 12.34
N ARG A 102 31.14 -18.38 13.19
CA ARG A 102 31.83 -19.66 12.93
C ARG A 102 30.83 -20.82 12.89
N LEU A 103 29.88 -20.85 13.83
CA LEU A 103 28.82 -21.85 13.84
C LEU A 103 27.96 -21.74 12.58
N GLN A 104 27.63 -20.53 12.13
CA GLN A 104 26.90 -20.30 10.89
C GLN A 104 27.63 -20.89 9.68
N CYS A 105 28.94 -20.63 9.53
CA CYS A 105 29.74 -21.23 8.46
C CYS A 105 29.74 -22.76 8.51
N LEU A 106 29.81 -23.35 9.72
CA LEU A 106 29.72 -24.81 9.88
C LEU A 106 28.35 -25.34 9.46
N LEU A 107 27.26 -24.64 9.77
CA LEU A 107 25.91 -25.04 9.37
C LEU A 107 25.72 -24.94 7.86
N GLU A 108 26.18 -23.86 7.24
CA GLU A 108 26.19 -23.68 5.78
C GLU A 108 26.92 -24.82 5.08
N ALA A 109 28.12 -25.17 5.56
CA ALA A 109 28.91 -26.28 5.01
C ALA A 109 28.26 -27.64 5.27
N LYS A 110 27.73 -27.88 6.47
CA LYS A 110 27.15 -29.18 6.87
C LYS A 110 25.86 -29.49 6.12
N TYR A 111 25.02 -28.48 5.89
CA TYR A 111 23.70 -28.65 5.28
C TYR A 111 23.62 -28.10 3.84
N ASP A 112 24.76 -27.72 3.27
CA ASP A 112 24.92 -27.32 1.88
C ASP A 112 24.00 -26.16 1.44
N PHE A 113 23.95 -25.09 2.24
CA PHE A 113 23.23 -23.85 1.92
C PHE A 113 24.12 -22.62 2.14
N PHE A 114 23.76 -21.50 1.52
CA PHE A 114 24.43 -20.22 1.72
C PHE A 114 23.48 -19.19 2.35
N THR A 115 23.99 -18.32 3.22
CA THR A 115 23.18 -17.24 3.80
C THR A 115 23.63 -15.84 3.42
N SER A 116 22.64 -14.95 3.30
CA SER A 116 22.86 -13.49 3.30
C SER A 116 21.87 -12.81 4.21
N ALA A 117 22.16 -11.56 4.60
CA ALA A 117 21.26 -10.72 5.35
C ALA A 117 20.86 -9.47 4.56
N ALA A 118 19.61 -9.04 4.71
CA ALA A 118 19.07 -7.80 4.18
C ALA A 118 18.34 -7.03 5.29
N HIS A 119 18.44 -5.71 5.24
CA HIS A 119 17.79 -4.85 6.20
C HIS A 119 16.29 -4.70 5.90
N ILE A 120 15.44 -4.92 6.90
CA ILE A 120 14.01 -4.56 6.88
C ILE A 120 13.79 -3.39 7.86
N PRO A 121 13.05 -2.33 7.53
CA PRO A 121 12.73 -1.28 8.51
C PRO A 121 11.96 -1.87 9.71
N GLY A 122 12.28 -1.46 10.94
CA GLY A 122 11.58 -1.94 12.15
C GLY A 122 10.06 -1.70 12.11
N ALA A 123 9.62 -0.59 11.49
CA ALA A 123 8.19 -0.31 11.26
C ALA A 123 7.47 -1.35 10.36
N GLU A 124 8.23 -2.14 9.59
CA GLU A 124 7.73 -3.24 8.78
C GLU A 124 7.98 -4.61 9.45
N ASN A 125 8.83 -4.69 10.47
CA ASN A 125 9.20 -5.93 11.20
C ASN A 125 8.23 -6.27 12.36
N ILE A 126 7.00 -5.76 12.30
CA ILE A 126 5.99 -5.79 13.38
C ILE A 126 5.77 -7.19 13.94
N MET A 127 5.67 -8.20 13.07
CA MET A 127 5.36 -9.56 13.51
C MET A 127 6.52 -10.23 14.23
N ALA A 128 7.75 -10.03 13.76
CA ALA A 128 8.91 -10.58 14.44
C ALA A 128 9.15 -9.85 15.77
N ASP A 129 8.92 -8.53 15.82
CA ASP A 129 8.98 -7.74 17.07
C ASP A 129 7.91 -8.18 18.09
N ALA A 130 6.67 -8.39 17.66
CA ALA A 130 5.65 -8.94 18.53
C ALA A 130 6.01 -10.37 19.01
N GLY A 131 6.60 -11.17 18.11
CA GLY A 131 7.03 -12.53 18.41
C GLY A 131 8.20 -12.62 19.39
N SER A 132 9.15 -11.69 19.33
CA SER A 132 10.29 -11.65 20.25
C SER A 132 9.88 -11.17 21.65
N ARG A 133 8.70 -10.54 21.77
CA ARG A 133 8.13 -9.99 23.01
C ARG A 133 6.85 -10.69 23.47
N VAL A 134 6.54 -11.86 22.91
CA VAL A 134 5.24 -12.53 23.11
C VAL A 134 4.88 -12.74 24.60
N TRP A 135 5.88 -12.97 25.44
CA TRP A 135 5.74 -13.19 26.89
C TRP A 135 5.56 -11.90 27.73
N GLN A 136 5.69 -10.71 27.13
CA GLN A 136 5.55 -9.43 27.84
C GLN A 136 4.08 -9.04 28.06
N SER A 137 3.21 -9.35 27.11
CA SER A 137 1.81 -8.90 27.14
C SER A 137 0.92 -9.77 26.25
N PRO A 138 -0.33 -10.03 26.68
CA PRO A 138 -1.35 -10.64 25.82
C PRO A 138 -1.59 -9.90 24.50
N SER A 139 -1.38 -8.58 24.44
CA SER A 139 -1.55 -7.79 23.20
C SER A 139 -0.49 -8.13 22.14
N LEU A 140 0.74 -8.38 22.58
CA LEU A 140 1.85 -8.80 21.71
C LEU A 140 1.66 -10.24 21.26
N ALA A 141 1.19 -11.12 22.15
CA ALA A 141 0.76 -12.47 21.79
C ALA A 141 -0.35 -12.47 20.73
N THR A 142 -1.32 -11.58 20.86
CA THR A 142 -2.40 -11.42 19.87
C THR A 142 -1.87 -10.92 18.52
N THR A 143 -0.95 -9.95 18.54
CA THR A 143 -0.33 -9.41 17.31
C THR A 143 0.47 -10.50 16.59
N PHE A 144 1.26 -11.29 17.33
CA PHE A 144 2.04 -12.40 16.79
C PHE A 144 1.17 -13.54 16.22
N THR A 145 0.13 -13.95 16.95
CA THR A 145 -0.74 -15.07 16.54
C THR A 145 -1.67 -14.73 15.36
N ASN A 146 -1.72 -13.47 14.93
CA ASN A 146 -2.57 -13.00 13.83
C ASN A 146 -2.02 -13.33 12.41
N LEU A 147 -1.14 -14.33 12.30
CA LEU A 147 -0.54 -14.83 11.06
C LEU A 147 -1.57 -15.23 9.99
N SER A 148 -2.73 -15.76 10.40
CA SER A 148 -3.76 -16.24 9.47
C SER A 148 -4.68 -15.14 8.94
N CYS A 149 -4.95 -14.09 9.71
CA CYS A 149 -5.94 -13.09 9.30
C CYS A 149 -5.38 -12.11 8.27
N VAL A 150 -4.11 -11.69 8.39
CA VAL A 150 -3.56 -10.65 7.50
C VAL A 150 -3.34 -11.22 6.10
N ASP A 151 -2.85 -12.46 5.99
CA ASP A 151 -2.67 -13.11 4.69
C ASP A 151 -4.00 -13.57 4.08
N ALA A 152 -4.97 -14.03 4.89
CA ALA A 152 -6.32 -14.31 4.40
C ALA A 152 -7.04 -13.03 3.94
N ASN A 153 -6.94 -11.93 4.71
CA ASN A 153 -7.53 -10.64 4.34
C ASN A 153 -6.88 -10.07 3.08
N ALA A 154 -5.54 -10.15 2.96
CA ALA A 154 -4.83 -9.72 1.77
C ALA A 154 -5.17 -10.58 0.55
N ALA A 155 -5.33 -11.89 0.73
CA ALA A 155 -5.79 -12.80 -0.32
C ALA A 155 -7.23 -12.52 -0.75
N GLN A 156 -8.15 -12.27 0.19
CA GLN A 156 -9.53 -11.87 -0.08
C GLN A 156 -9.59 -10.52 -0.81
N LEU A 157 -8.80 -9.54 -0.36
CA LEU A 157 -8.70 -8.23 -1.00
C LEU A 157 -8.13 -8.34 -2.42
N GLY A 158 -7.16 -9.22 -2.63
CA GLY A 158 -6.61 -9.56 -3.94
C GLY A 158 -7.62 -10.26 -4.86
N ALA A 159 -8.36 -11.25 -4.34
CA ALA A 159 -9.44 -11.92 -5.07
C ALA A 159 -10.54 -10.94 -5.47
N PHE A 160 -10.92 -10.03 -4.56
CA PHE A 160 -11.85 -8.95 -4.84
C PHE A 160 -11.33 -8.02 -5.95
N ALA A 161 -10.04 -7.68 -5.96
CA ALA A 161 -9.42 -6.89 -7.03
C ALA A 161 -9.55 -7.56 -8.40
N VAL A 162 -9.26 -8.86 -8.49
CA VAL A 162 -9.39 -9.64 -9.73
C VAL A 162 -10.84 -9.74 -10.17
N TYR A 163 -11.76 -10.02 -9.25
CA TYR A 163 -13.18 -10.09 -9.55
C TYR A 163 -13.71 -8.76 -10.12
N MET A 164 -13.32 -7.63 -9.51
CA MET A 164 -13.66 -6.32 -10.05
C MET A 164 -13.04 -6.04 -11.41
N TRP A 165 -11.81 -6.49 -11.64
CA TRP A 165 -11.15 -6.32 -12.92
C TRP A 165 -11.78 -7.16 -14.04
N GLN A 166 -12.25 -8.38 -13.75
CA GLN A 166 -12.86 -9.26 -14.75
C GLN A 166 -14.35 -8.97 -14.98
N TRP A 167 -15.13 -8.83 -13.91
CA TRP A 167 -16.60 -8.81 -13.95
C TRP A 167 -17.20 -7.46 -13.54
N GLY A 168 -16.40 -6.62 -12.88
CA GLY A 168 -16.70 -5.21 -12.63
C GLY A 168 -17.93 -4.90 -11.78
N MET A 169 -18.48 -5.87 -11.04
CA MET A 169 -19.62 -5.70 -10.13
C MET A 169 -20.71 -4.81 -10.74
N ASN A 170 -21.13 -5.12 -11.95
CA ASN A 170 -22.17 -4.39 -12.67
C ASN A 170 -23.06 -5.36 -13.43
N HIS A 171 -24.28 -4.93 -13.72
CA HIS A 171 -25.28 -5.70 -14.46
C HIS A 171 -24.84 -6.10 -15.87
N ARG A 172 -23.77 -5.52 -16.40
CA ARG A 172 -23.22 -5.84 -17.73
C ARG A 172 -22.09 -6.87 -17.68
N GLY A 173 -21.68 -7.33 -16.49
CA GLY A 173 -20.58 -8.26 -16.31
C GLY A 173 -19.22 -7.77 -16.82
N ARG A 174 -19.06 -6.45 -17.04
CA ARG A 174 -17.86 -5.90 -17.68
C ARG A 174 -16.84 -5.45 -16.66
N GLY A 175 -15.62 -5.97 -16.79
CA GLY A 175 -14.45 -5.59 -16.01
C GLY A 175 -14.22 -4.08 -15.84
N LYS A 176 -13.78 -3.69 -14.63
CA LYS A 176 -13.41 -2.30 -14.32
C LYS A 176 -11.97 -1.99 -14.75
N THR A 177 -11.71 -0.72 -15.02
CA THR A 177 -10.36 -0.21 -15.28
C THR A 177 -9.48 -0.32 -14.04
N TYR A 178 -8.17 -0.50 -14.24
CA TYR A 178 -7.17 -0.54 -13.17
C TYR A 178 -7.33 0.61 -12.16
N SER A 179 -7.48 1.84 -12.64
CA SER A 179 -7.66 3.02 -11.76
C SER A 179 -8.91 2.91 -10.88
N THR A 180 -10.00 2.37 -11.42
CA THR A 180 -11.25 2.19 -10.66
C THR A 180 -11.12 1.06 -9.65
N VAL A 181 -10.45 -0.04 -10.01
CA VAL A 181 -10.13 -1.13 -9.08
C VAL A 181 -9.30 -0.59 -7.91
N CYS A 182 -8.23 0.16 -8.18
CA CYS A 182 -7.42 0.80 -7.15
C CYS A 182 -8.23 1.73 -6.24
N ALA A 183 -9.07 2.60 -6.81
CA ALA A 183 -9.90 3.51 -6.02
C ALA A 183 -10.84 2.77 -5.06
N LYS A 184 -11.44 1.66 -5.52
CA LYS A 184 -12.30 0.83 -4.67
C LYS A 184 -11.53 0.11 -3.57
N LEU A 185 -10.35 -0.43 -3.88
CA LEU A 185 -9.49 -1.04 -2.88
C LEU A 185 -9.03 -0.02 -1.82
N SER A 186 -8.69 1.19 -2.24
CA SER A 186 -8.36 2.28 -1.32
C SER A 186 -9.53 2.60 -0.38
N ALA A 187 -10.77 2.61 -0.88
CA ALA A 187 -11.96 2.83 -0.04
C ALA A 187 -12.16 1.70 0.98
N VAL A 188 -12.00 0.44 0.58
CA VAL A 188 -12.07 -0.72 1.49
C VAL A 188 -10.99 -0.62 2.57
N ARG A 189 -9.74 -0.38 2.17
CA ARG A 189 -8.62 -0.21 3.11
C ARG A 189 -8.83 0.95 4.07
N TRP A 190 -9.34 2.08 3.57
CA TRP A 190 -9.68 3.24 4.39
C TRP A 190 -10.74 2.88 5.44
N TYR A 191 -11.84 2.22 5.04
CA TYR A 191 -12.88 1.79 5.98
C TYR A 191 -12.34 0.87 7.07
N HIS A 192 -11.55 -0.15 6.71
CA HIS A 192 -10.96 -1.05 7.70
C HIS A 192 -10.01 -0.30 8.65
N ARG A 193 -9.19 0.60 8.13
CA ARG A 193 -8.27 1.40 8.97
C ARG A 193 -9.04 2.34 9.91
N SER A 194 -10.07 2.99 9.41
CA SER A 194 -10.83 4.00 10.15
C SER A 194 -11.84 3.41 11.13
N ASN A 195 -12.46 2.26 10.82
CA ASN A 195 -13.55 1.69 11.59
C ASN A 195 -13.17 0.42 12.35
N LEU A 196 -12.17 -0.33 11.89
CA LEU A 196 -11.81 -1.64 12.43
C LEU A 196 -10.37 -1.69 12.98
N GLY A 197 -9.60 -0.61 12.84
CA GLY A 197 -8.27 -0.47 13.43
C GLY A 197 -7.16 -1.28 12.75
N TYR A 198 -7.38 -1.83 11.55
CA TYR A 198 -6.35 -2.58 10.83
C TYR A 198 -6.37 -2.30 9.32
N ASP A 199 -5.24 -2.55 8.64
CA ASP A 199 -5.15 -2.47 7.17
C ASP A 199 -5.22 -3.89 6.56
N PRO A 200 -6.23 -4.21 5.74
CA PRO A 200 -6.44 -5.56 5.23
C PRO A 200 -5.46 -5.95 4.11
N GLY A 201 -4.55 -5.09 3.65
CA GLY A 201 -3.60 -5.53 2.63
C GLY A 201 -2.52 -4.55 2.22
N VAL A 202 -1.31 -4.78 2.76
CA VAL A 202 -0.01 -4.35 2.21
C VAL A 202 1.00 -5.49 2.37
N ASN A 203 0.83 -6.58 1.61
CA ASN A 203 1.90 -7.58 1.45
C ASN A 203 2.43 -7.56 0.01
N ALA A 204 3.62 -8.13 -0.20
CA ALA A 204 4.28 -8.14 -1.50
C ALA A 204 3.44 -8.83 -2.59
N GLY A 205 2.63 -9.83 -2.22
CA GLY A 205 1.71 -10.54 -3.12
C GLY A 205 0.63 -9.63 -3.71
N HIS A 206 -0.05 -8.84 -2.87
CA HIS A 206 -1.08 -7.90 -3.32
C HIS A 206 -0.51 -6.82 -4.27
N ALA A 207 0.70 -6.32 -3.99
CA ALA A 207 1.38 -5.35 -4.87
C ALA A 207 1.75 -5.95 -6.23
N LEU A 208 2.20 -7.22 -6.27
CA LEU A 208 2.51 -7.93 -7.51
C LEU A 208 1.26 -8.16 -8.35
N GLN A 209 0.15 -8.53 -7.72
CA GLN A 209 -1.13 -8.76 -8.37
C GLN A 209 -1.67 -7.47 -9.03
N LEU A 210 -1.61 -6.33 -8.33
CA LEU A 210 -2.00 -5.04 -8.91
C LEU A 210 -1.12 -4.63 -10.09
N LYS A 211 0.19 -4.92 -10.05
CA LYS A 211 1.08 -4.73 -11.20
C LYS A 211 0.67 -5.62 -12.38
N GLY A 212 0.25 -6.86 -12.12
CA GLY A 212 -0.31 -7.77 -13.13
C GLY A 212 -1.57 -7.20 -13.78
N ILE A 213 -2.57 -6.83 -12.97
CA ILE A 213 -3.83 -6.21 -13.46
C ILE A 213 -3.54 -4.98 -14.32
N ARG A 214 -2.59 -4.13 -13.90
CA ARG A 214 -2.19 -2.95 -14.68
C ARG A 214 -1.61 -3.31 -16.05
N ARG A 215 -0.79 -4.36 -16.14
CA ARG A 215 -0.20 -4.82 -17.41
C ARG A 215 -1.24 -5.38 -18.36
N PHE A 216 -2.25 -6.08 -17.85
CA PHE A 216 -3.32 -6.67 -18.67
C PHE A 216 -4.48 -5.70 -18.94
N THR A 217 -4.50 -4.54 -18.30
CA THR A 217 -5.50 -3.51 -18.59
C THR A 217 -5.06 -2.70 -19.81
N PRO A 218 -5.89 -2.57 -20.87
CA PRO A 218 -5.57 -1.71 -22.00
C PRO A 218 -5.29 -0.28 -21.53
N PRO A 219 -4.31 0.42 -22.12
CA PRO A 219 -4.05 1.81 -21.77
C PRO A 219 -5.33 2.63 -21.93
N ALA A 220 -5.65 3.43 -20.92
CA ALA A 220 -6.78 4.33 -21.00
C ALA A 220 -6.55 5.26 -22.21
N LEU A 221 -7.45 5.18 -23.19
CA LEU A 221 -7.47 6.13 -24.30
C LEU A 221 -7.67 7.52 -23.68
N LYS A 222 -6.61 8.33 -23.69
CA LYS A 222 -6.72 9.72 -23.28
C LYS A 222 -7.65 10.40 -24.27
N GLN A 223 -8.75 10.96 -23.76
CA GLN A 223 -9.60 11.82 -24.57
C GLN A 223 -8.78 13.03 -25.01
N GLN A 224 -8.90 13.40 -26.28
CA GLN A 224 -8.28 14.61 -26.78
C GLN A 224 -9.00 15.84 -26.21
N PRO A 225 -8.29 16.92 -25.86
CA PRO A 225 -8.92 18.13 -25.39
C PRO A 225 -9.82 18.71 -26.49
N ILE A 226 -11.00 19.20 -26.10
CA ILE A 226 -11.83 19.99 -27.00
C ILE A 226 -11.06 21.29 -27.27
N THR A 227 -10.87 21.65 -28.55
CA THR A 227 -10.23 22.91 -28.94
C THR A 227 -11.25 23.93 -29.43
N VAL A 228 -10.87 25.20 -29.46
CA VAL A 228 -11.70 26.27 -30.04
C VAL A 228 -12.08 25.95 -31.50
N ALA A 229 -11.18 25.33 -32.26
CA ALA A 229 -11.44 24.91 -33.64
C ALA A 229 -12.56 23.87 -33.73
N ILE A 230 -12.57 22.88 -32.83
CA ILE A 230 -13.64 21.88 -32.74
C ILE A 230 -14.97 22.55 -32.40
N LEU A 231 -14.99 23.48 -31.43
CA LEU A 231 -16.21 24.21 -31.06
C LEU A 231 -16.76 25.03 -32.23
N ARG A 232 -15.90 25.72 -32.98
CA ARG A 232 -16.30 26.47 -34.18
C ARG A 232 -16.89 25.54 -35.25
N SER A 233 -16.29 24.37 -35.47
CA SER A 233 -16.81 23.36 -36.40
C SER A 233 -18.16 22.77 -35.95
N VAL A 234 -18.37 22.59 -34.65
CA VAL A 234 -19.68 22.17 -34.12
C VAL A 234 -20.71 23.28 -34.33
N ARG A 235 -20.35 24.54 -34.08
CA ARG A 235 -21.25 25.70 -34.22
C ARG A 235 -21.81 25.85 -35.64
N THR A 236 -21.01 25.59 -36.68
CA THR A 236 -21.46 25.71 -38.08
C THR A 236 -22.48 24.63 -38.46
N ARG A 237 -22.49 23.50 -37.74
CA ARG A 237 -23.42 22.38 -37.97
C ARG A 237 -24.70 22.45 -37.14
N LEU A 238 -24.82 23.41 -36.21
CA LEU A 238 -25.97 23.56 -35.33
C LEU A 238 -26.94 24.63 -35.85
N ASN A 239 -28.21 24.26 -36.01
CA ASN A 239 -29.30 25.19 -36.26
C ASN A 239 -29.83 25.77 -34.94
N LEU A 240 -29.40 26.99 -34.58
CA LEU A 240 -29.81 27.65 -33.33
C LEU A 240 -31.26 28.15 -33.32
N SER A 241 -32.04 28.00 -34.39
CA SER A 241 -33.48 28.22 -34.33
C SER A 241 -34.21 27.09 -33.59
N GLN A 242 -33.56 25.93 -33.42
CA GLN A 242 -34.13 24.79 -32.69
C GLN A 242 -33.70 24.82 -31.21
N PRO A 243 -34.65 24.76 -30.25
CA PRO A 243 -34.34 24.75 -28.81
C PRO A 243 -33.37 23.65 -28.38
N ARG A 244 -33.47 22.46 -28.99
CA ARG A 244 -32.55 21.33 -28.71
C ARG A 244 -31.10 21.66 -29.10
N SER A 245 -30.90 22.37 -30.21
CA SER A 245 -29.58 22.78 -30.68
C SER A 245 -29.02 23.93 -29.83
N GLN A 246 -29.87 24.85 -29.37
CA GLN A 246 -29.51 25.89 -28.40
C GLN A 246 -29.01 25.27 -27.09
N LEU A 247 -29.74 24.28 -26.56
CA LEU A 247 -29.35 23.57 -25.33
C LEU A 247 -28.00 22.85 -25.48
N ARG A 248 -27.79 22.14 -26.61
CA ARG A 248 -26.52 21.46 -26.90
C ARG A 248 -25.37 22.46 -26.99
N TRP A 249 -25.58 23.58 -27.68
CA TRP A 249 -24.57 24.62 -27.83
C TRP A 249 -24.23 25.30 -26.49
N GLY A 250 -25.24 25.72 -25.74
CA GLY A 250 -25.07 26.29 -24.40
C GLY A 250 -24.36 25.34 -23.45
N GLY A 251 -24.73 24.06 -23.47
CA GLY A 251 -24.08 23.04 -22.65
C GLY A 251 -22.61 22.79 -23.00
N LEU A 252 -22.22 22.90 -24.28
CA LEU A 252 -20.82 22.83 -24.69
C LEU A 252 -20.03 24.05 -24.25
N LEU A 253 -20.62 25.25 -24.36
CA LEU A 253 -20.00 26.50 -23.92
C LEU A 253 -19.78 26.51 -22.40
N LEU A 254 -20.79 26.08 -21.63
CA LEU A 254 -20.69 25.96 -20.17
C LEU A 254 -19.59 24.99 -19.76
N ALA A 255 -19.51 23.81 -20.39
CA ALA A 255 -18.44 22.86 -20.12
C ALA A 255 -17.04 23.38 -20.52
N TYR A 256 -16.93 24.08 -21.65
CA TYR A 256 -15.64 24.52 -22.15
C TYR A 256 -15.07 25.73 -21.39
N PHE A 257 -15.87 26.77 -21.20
CA PHE A 257 -15.40 28.03 -20.60
C PHE A 257 -15.37 27.98 -19.07
N PHE A 258 -16.30 27.24 -18.45
CA PHE A 258 -16.39 27.14 -16.98
C PHE A 258 -15.90 25.80 -16.44
N LEU A 259 -15.38 24.91 -17.31
CA LEU A 259 -14.85 23.59 -16.95
C LEU A 259 -15.85 22.72 -16.16
N LEU A 260 -17.14 22.93 -16.38
CA LEU A 260 -18.20 22.24 -15.65
C LEU A 260 -18.37 20.80 -16.17
N ARG A 261 -18.59 19.87 -15.26
CA ARG A 261 -18.98 18.49 -15.57
C ARG A 261 -20.44 18.45 -15.97
N ARG A 262 -20.81 17.51 -16.84
CA ARG A 262 -22.20 17.30 -17.29
C ARG A 262 -23.22 17.28 -16.14
N SER A 263 -22.89 16.68 -15.01
CA SER A 263 -23.77 16.58 -13.82
C SER A 263 -23.94 17.88 -13.05
N GLU A 264 -23.13 18.91 -13.34
CA GLU A 264 -23.15 20.21 -12.66
C GLU A 264 -24.10 21.19 -13.35
N TYR A 265 -24.53 20.95 -14.60
CA TYR A 265 -25.39 21.90 -15.33
C TYR A 265 -26.46 21.24 -16.22
N LEU A 266 -26.45 19.91 -16.36
CA LEU A 266 -27.53 19.17 -17.04
C LEU A 266 -28.26 18.29 -16.03
N HIS A 267 -29.58 18.27 -16.14
CA HIS A 267 -30.42 17.36 -15.38
C HIS A 267 -30.21 15.91 -15.88
N LEU A 268 -29.65 15.05 -15.03
CA LEU A 268 -29.31 13.66 -15.38
C LEU A 268 -30.11 12.69 -14.50
N GLY A 269 -31.12 12.05 -15.07
CA GLY A 269 -31.93 11.04 -14.38
C GLY A 269 -32.99 11.66 -13.46
N ARG A 270 -33.26 11.01 -12.31
CA ARG A 270 -34.33 11.41 -11.36
C ARG A 270 -33.81 12.09 -10.08
N ARG A 271 -32.50 12.33 -9.95
CA ARG A 271 -31.89 12.89 -8.73
C ARG A 271 -31.33 14.28 -9.02
N HIS A 272 -31.77 15.26 -8.24
CA HIS A 272 -31.14 16.58 -8.21
C HIS A 272 -29.88 16.50 -7.34
N HIS A 273 -28.77 17.02 -7.85
CA HIS A 273 -27.56 17.20 -7.05
C HIS A 273 -27.59 18.58 -6.41
N ALA A 274 -27.13 18.72 -5.16
CA ALA A 274 -27.09 19.99 -4.45
C ALA A 274 -26.17 21.04 -5.10
N TYR A 275 -25.30 20.60 -6.01
CA TYR A 275 -24.25 21.41 -6.67
C TYR A 275 -24.55 21.76 -8.12
N VAL A 276 -25.82 21.74 -8.53
CA VAL A 276 -26.22 22.07 -9.91
C VAL A 276 -26.25 23.59 -10.10
N LEU A 277 -25.85 24.04 -11.28
CA LEU A 277 -25.96 25.41 -11.73
C LEU A 277 -27.43 25.81 -11.84
N TYR A 278 -27.83 26.77 -11.01
CA TYR A 278 -29.14 27.41 -11.09
C TYR A 278 -29.08 28.65 -11.98
N LEU A 279 -30.20 29.00 -12.60
CA LEU A 279 -30.27 30.21 -13.44
C LEU A 279 -29.98 31.48 -12.63
N GLY A 280 -30.44 31.54 -11.38
CA GLY A 280 -30.17 32.66 -10.46
C GLY A 280 -28.70 32.83 -10.09
N ASN A 281 -27.85 31.84 -10.42
CA ASN A 281 -26.43 31.86 -10.16
C ASN A 281 -25.60 32.33 -11.36
N VAL A 282 -26.27 32.69 -12.47
CA VAL A 282 -25.64 33.28 -13.65
C VAL A 282 -25.82 34.78 -13.59
N SER A 283 -24.70 35.51 -13.63
CA SER A 283 -24.67 36.97 -13.67
C SER A 283 -24.12 37.46 -15.00
N PHE A 284 -24.67 38.57 -15.48
CA PHE A 284 -24.31 39.16 -16.77
C PHE A 284 -23.82 40.58 -16.52
N HIS A 285 -22.59 40.86 -16.95
CA HIS A 285 -21.95 42.16 -16.76
C HIS A 285 -21.50 42.77 -18.09
N ASP A 286 -21.53 44.09 -18.17
CA ASP A 286 -20.99 44.84 -19.31
C ASP A 286 -19.44 44.87 -19.27
N ALA A 287 -18.83 45.63 -20.18
CA ALA A 287 -17.36 45.75 -20.23
C ALA A 287 -16.77 46.47 -19.01
N GLY A 288 -17.56 47.29 -18.31
CA GLY A 288 -17.18 47.99 -17.08
C GLY A 288 -17.44 47.17 -15.81
N GLY A 289 -18.00 45.96 -15.93
CA GLY A 289 -18.31 45.10 -14.79
C GLY A 289 -19.67 45.39 -14.14
N ASN A 290 -20.54 46.20 -14.75
CA ASN A 290 -21.85 46.51 -14.20
C ASN A 290 -22.91 45.47 -14.63
N PRO A 291 -23.89 45.12 -13.77
CA PRO A 291 -24.98 44.22 -14.12
C PRO A 291 -25.75 44.72 -15.34
N CYS A 292 -26.01 43.84 -16.30
CA CYS A 292 -26.69 44.20 -17.54
C CYS A 292 -27.62 43.08 -18.04
N SER A 293 -28.46 43.42 -19.03
CA SER A 293 -29.31 42.42 -19.69
C SER A 293 -28.49 41.51 -20.61
N PRO A 294 -28.94 40.26 -20.87
CA PRO A 294 -28.21 39.30 -21.70
C PRO A 294 -27.87 39.80 -23.11
N ARG A 295 -28.63 40.78 -23.66
CA ARG A 295 -28.37 41.35 -24.99
C ARG A 295 -27.17 42.32 -25.02
N LYS A 296 -26.79 42.88 -23.87
CA LYS A 296 -25.68 43.85 -23.74
C LYS A 296 -24.44 43.26 -23.06
N VAL A 297 -24.48 41.96 -22.75
CA VAL A 297 -23.46 41.29 -21.97
C VAL A 297 -22.10 41.22 -22.67
N LYS A 298 -21.04 41.44 -21.90
CA LYS A 298 -19.66 41.21 -22.32
C LYS A 298 -18.93 40.22 -21.40
N ILE A 299 -19.35 40.11 -20.15
CA ILE A 299 -18.78 39.23 -19.14
C ILE A 299 -19.90 38.37 -18.54
N VAL A 300 -19.68 37.05 -18.46
CA VAL A 300 -20.62 36.11 -17.84
C VAL A 300 -19.97 35.52 -16.59
N GLY A 301 -20.59 35.74 -15.44
CA GLY A 301 -20.17 35.16 -14.16
C GLY A 301 -21.07 33.99 -13.78
N VAL A 302 -20.48 32.93 -13.23
CA VAL A 302 -21.21 31.77 -12.71
C VAL A 302 -20.79 31.51 -11.27
N ALA A 303 -21.76 31.50 -10.36
CA ALA A 303 -21.55 31.15 -8.95
C ALA A 303 -21.98 29.69 -8.70
N LEU A 304 -21.05 28.79 -8.39
CA LEU A 304 -21.42 27.43 -8.00
C LEU A 304 -21.62 27.37 -6.48
N HIS A 305 -22.63 26.64 -6.02
CA HIS A 305 -22.83 26.34 -4.60
C HIS A 305 -22.65 24.84 -4.36
N GLY A 306 -22.00 24.44 -3.26
CA GLY A 306 -21.85 23.03 -2.89
C GLY A 306 -20.95 22.17 -3.80
N ALA A 307 -20.23 22.76 -4.77
CA ALA A 307 -19.23 22.03 -5.55
C ALA A 307 -18.07 21.60 -4.64
N LYS A 308 -17.47 20.42 -4.86
CA LYS A 308 -16.33 19.92 -4.05
C LYS A 308 -15.13 20.88 -3.99
N ASN A 309 -15.03 21.82 -4.93
CA ASN A 309 -13.96 22.82 -4.98
C ASN A 309 -14.27 24.07 -4.13
N ASN A 310 -15.46 24.17 -3.52
CA ASN A 310 -15.84 25.22 -2.59
C ASN A 310 -15.59 24.82 -1.12
N GLN A 311 -14.65 23.91 -0.86
CA GLN A 311 -14.26 23.49 0.49
C GLN A 311 -13.07 24.32 1.01
N PHE A 312 -13.21 25.64 0.96
CA PHE A 312 -12.38 26.57 1.72
C PHE A 312 -13.29 27.47 2.54
#